data_AF-A0A7S4UD69-F1
#
_entry.id   AF-A0A7S4UD69-F1
#
_cell.length_a   1.000
_cell.length_b   1.000
_cell.length_c   1.000
_cell.angle_alpha   90.00
_cell.angle_beta   90.00
_cell.angle_gamma   90.00
#
_symmetry.space_group_name_H-M   'P 1'
#
loop_
_entity.id
_entity.type
_entity.pdbx_description
1 polymer ?
#
loop_
_entity_poly.entity_id
_entity_poly.type
_entity_poly.pdbx_seq_one_letter_code
_entity_poly.pdbx_strand_id
1 'polypeptide(L)'
;CCFCVNQWRVREMQERGDKISFEAFEKTFSERVTQIQNVLALLTPWDDPGNLKRLWCVFELHFAIKEPHCSLNLLLPAEEYERFERQLVESSGKSVLGGMSSVWGVMERLRVQEAQARYEDDRVNILRIIAPGLSLGNSEEEQQALAKACTTHNDVIKKELQDWFVSQSMESLKHGCGQSSQAHCAIAYMLVNLSKYDMALQVLSSAASL
;
A
#
# COMPACT_ATOMS: atom_id res chain seq x y z
N CYS A 1 1.99 5.43 10.23
CA CYS A 1 2.98 4.46 10.73
C CYS A 1 2.23 3.23 11.16
N CYS A 2 2.67 2.08 10.69
CA CYS A 2 2.17 0.76 11.04
C CYS A 2 2.61 0.40 12.46
N PHE A 3 3.76 0.94 12.89
CA PHE A 3 4.21 0.91 14.29
C PHE A 3 4.29 2.30 14.88
N CYS A 4 3.40 2.59 15.82
CA CYS A 4 3.56 3.77 16.68
C CYS A 4 4.68 3.48 17.69
N VAL A 5 5.95 3.70 17.32
CA VAL A 5 6.90 4.21 18.34
C VAL A 5 6.21 5.41 18.93
N ASN A 6 5.98 5.36 20.26
CA ASN A 6 5.10 6.28 20.97
C ASN A 6 5.40 7.74 20.57
N GLN A 7 4.67 8.26 19.58
CA GLN A 7 4.97 9.55 18.96
C GLN A 7 4.82 10.69 19.98
N TRP A 8 4.08 10.42 21.05
CA TRP A 8 4.00 11.25 22.24
C TRP A 8 5.36 11.40 22.94
N ARG A 9 6.10 10.31 23.16
CA ARG A 9 7.42 10.34 23.79
C ARG A 9 8.45 11.09 22.94
N VAL A 10 8.33 10.99 21.62
CA VAL A 10 9.14 11.78 20.68
C VAL A 10 8.81 13.26 20.81
N ARG A 11 7.52 13.63 20.91
CA ARG A 11 7.10 15.02 21.16
C ARG A 11 7.60 15.55 22.50
N GLU A 12 7.47 14.79 23.59
CA GLU A 12 7.95 15.21 24.92
C GLU A 12 9.47 15.48 24.93
N MET A 13 10.25 14.65 24.23
CA MET A 13 11.69 14.87 24.09
C MET A 13 11.98 16.12 23.25
N GLN A 14 11.25 16.33 22.15
CA GLN A 14 11.37 17.54 21.33
C GLN A 14 11.01 18.82 22.12
N GLU A 15 9.96 18.78 22.94
CA GLU A 15 9.56 19.89 23.82
C GLU A 15 10.62 20.23 24.87
N ARG A 16 11.47 19.26 25.25
CA ARG A 16 12.62 19.44 26.13
C ARG A 16 13.90 19.85 25.39
N GLY A 17 13.86 19.94 24.06
CA GLY A 17 15.02 20.23 23.22
C GLY A 17 15.91 19.00 22.92
N ASP A 18 15.48 17.81 23.30
CA ASP A 18 16.22 16.56 23.05
C ASP A 18 15.88 16.01 21.66
N LYS A 19 16.92 15.60 20.91
CA LYS A 19 16.77 14.85 19.64
C LYS A 19 17.13 13.39 19.88
N ILE A 20 16.20 12.49 19.58
CA ILE A 20 16.50 11.05 19.51
C ILE A 20 17.34 10.82 18.25
N SER A 21 18.43 10.08 18.37
CA SER A 21 19.30 9.79 17.22
C SER A 21 18.64 8.83 16.24
N PHE A 22 19.07 8.87 14.98
CA PHE A 22 18.56 7.98 13.94
C PHE A 22 18.78 6.51 14.32
N GLU A 23 19.96 6.19 14.84
CA GLU A 23 20.36 4.83 15.22
C GLU A 23 19.48 4.27 16.34
N ALA A 24 19.07 5.12 17.30
CA ALA A 24 18.15 4.73 18.34
C ALA A 24 16.76 4.38 17.77
N PHE A 25 16.30 5.13 16.77
CA PHE A 25 15.06 4.81 16.05
C PHE A 25 15.21 3.54 15.23
N GLU A 26 16.21 3.45 14.36
CA GLU A 26 16.49 2.29 13.52
C GLU A 26 16.52 1.00 14.35
N LYS A 27 17.30 0.99 15.44
CA LYS A 27 17.39 -0.16 16.34
C LYS A 27 16.03 -0.53 16.92
N THR A 28 15.32 0.45 17.49
CA THR A 28 14.01 0.22 18.10
C THR A 28 12.98 -0.31 17.10
N PHE A 29 12.97 0.23 15.87
CA PHE A 29 12.02 -0.17 14.84
C PHE A 29 12.34 -1.54 14.28
N SER A 30 13.60 -1.78 13.88
CA SER A 30 14.02 -3.06 13.32
C SER A 30 13.80 -4.21 14.32
N GLU A 31 14.19 -4.03 15.60
CA GLU A 31 13.95 -5.03 16.66
C GLU A 31 12.46 -5.33 16.85
N ARG A 32 11.59 -4.31 16.80
CA ARG A 32 10.14 -4.53 16.96
C ARG A 32 9.53 -5.26 15.78
N VAL A 33 9.85 -4.85 14.55
CA VAL A 33 9.29 -5.49 13.34
C VAL A 33 9.72 -6.95 13.27
N THR A 34 11.00 -7.22 13.55
CA THR A 34 11.55 -8.59 13.55
C THR A 34 10.97 -9.46 14.65
N GLN A 35 10.71 -8.92 15.85
CA GLN A 35 10.09 -9.67 16.95
C GLN A 35 8.60 -9.93 16.75
N ILE A 36 7.85 -8.98 16.19
CA ILE A 36 6.39 -9.07 16.06
C ILE A 36 5.99 -9.96 14.88
N GLN A 37 6.82 -10.02 13.83
CA GLN A 37 6.66 -10.91 12.67
C GLN A 37 5.34 -10.72 11.89
N ASN A 38 4.52 -9.75 12.26
CA ASN A 38 3.25 -9.45 11.63
C ASN A 38 3.05 -7.94 11.66
N VAL A 39 3.09 -7.31 10.49
CA VAL A 39 2.88 -5.88 10.30
C VAL A 39 1.51 -5.67 9.69
N LEU A 40 0.66 -4.94 10.40
CA LEU A 40 -0.61 -4.46 9.87
C LEU A 40 -0.45 -3.01 9.45
N ALA A 41 -0.63 -2.74 8.16
CA ALA A 41 -0.54 -1.41 7.60
C ALA A 41 -1.92 -0.94 7.17
N LEU A 42 -2.52 -0.06 7.97
CA LEU A 42 -3.76 0.62 7.60
C LEU A 42 -3.44 1.67 6.52
N LEU A 43 -3.95 1.47 5.31
CA LEU A 43 -3.84 2.41 4.20
C LEU A 43 -5.15 3.17 4.03
N THR A 44 -5.05 4.50 4.06
CA THR A 44 -6.17 5.39 3.74
C THR A 44 -5.63 6.74 3.21
N PRO A 45 -6.28 7.32 2.19
CA PRO A 45 -7.26 6.67 1.32
C PRO A 45 -6.60 5.60 0.43
N TRP A 46 -7.35 4.66 -0.16
CA TRP A 46 -6.79 3.58 -0.98
C TRP A 46 -6.08 4.10 -2.24
N ASP A 47 -6.56 5.22 -2.77
CA ASP A 47 -6.14 5.77 -4.06
C ASP A 47 -4.97 6.74 -3.99
N ASP A 48 -4.66 7.23 -2.80
CA ASP A 48 -3.53 8.09 -2.53
C ASP A 48 -3.07 7.95 -1.07
N PRO A 49 -2.54 6.78 -0.66
CA PRO A 49 -2.38 6.46 0.75
C PRO A 49 -1.37 7.39 1.43
N GLY A 50 -1.85 8.17 2.41
CA GLY A 50 -1.01 9.13 3.14
C GLY A 50 0.17 8.46 3.86
N ASN A 51 0.01 7.19 4.24
CA ASN A 51 1.06 6.37 4.83
C ASN A 51 2.24 6.21 3.87
N LEU A 52 2.01 6.01 2.57
CA LEU A 52 3.08 5.79 1.60
C LEU A 52 3.83 7.07 1.25
N LYS A 53 3.28 8.24 1.59
CA LYS A 53 3.95 9.54 1.47
C LYS A 53 4.89 9.84 2.63
N ARG A 54 4.87 9.03 3.69
CA ARG A 54 5.68 9.22 4.89
C ARG A 54 6.83 8.23 4.87
N LEU A 55 8.05 8.74 4.77
CA LEU A 55 9.24 7.91 4.59
C LEU A 55 9.49 6.96 5.78
N TRP A 56 9.13 7.37 6.99
CA TRP A 56 9.13 6.49 8.17
C TRP A 56 8.16 5.31 8.07
N CYS A 57 7.01 5.46 7.39
CA CYS A 57 6.12 4.33 7.15
C CYS A 57 6.74 3.38 6.10
N VAL A 58 7.35 3.94 5.06
CA VAL A 58 8.07 3.15 4.05
C VAL A 58 9.23 2.38 4.68
N PHE A 59 9.93 2.97 5.65
CA PHE A 59 10.97 2.30 6.43
C PHE A 59 10.45 1.10 7.22
N GLU A 60 9.30 1.23 7.88
CA GLU A 60 8.65 0.10 8.57
C GLU A 60 8.26 -1.01 7.59
N LEU A 61 7.68 -0.64 6.43
CA LEU A 61 7.34 -1.58 5.36
C LEU A 61 8.59 -2.26 4.81
N HIS A 62 9.71 -1.55 4.68
CA HIS A 62 10.97 -2.11 4.21
C HIS A 62 11.41 -3.30 5.08
N PHE A 63 11.39 -3.16 6.40
CA PHE A 63 11.73 -4.27 7.28
C PHE A 63 10.72 -5.41 7.20
N ALA A 64 9.42 -5.10 7.14
CA ALA A 64 8.39 -6.12 6.98
C ALA A 64 8.58 -6.94 5.69
N ILE A 65 8.97 -6.28 4.60
CA ILE A 65 9.20 -6.91 3.29
C ILE A 65 10.51 -7.70 3.26
N LYS A 66 11.55 -7.22 3.95
CA LYS A 66 12.87 -7.86 3.95
C LYS A 66 13.00 -9.05 4.88
N GLU A 67 12.25 -9.05 5.98
CA GLU A 67 12.35 -10.07 7.02
C GLU A 67 11.61 -11.34 6.58
N PRO A 68 12.29 -12.49 6.37
CA PRO A 68 11.68 -13.70 5.78
C PRO A 68 10.50 -14.28 6.58
N HIS A 69 10.45 -14.02 7.88
CA HIS A 69 9.41 -14.51 8.78
C HIS A 69 8.39 -13.43 9.15
N CYS A 70 8.41 -12.28 8.47
CA CYS A 70 7.47 -11.21 8.72
C CYS A 70 6.35 -11.20 7.67
N SER A 71 5.10 -11.21 8.12
CA SER A 71 3.95 -10.99 7.24
C SER A 71 3.62 -9.49 7.18
N LEU A 72 3.43 -8.96 5.98
CA LEU A 72 2.86 -7.63 5.77
C LEU A 72 1.41 -7.81 5.32
N ASN A 73 0.47 -7.26 6.07
CA ASN A 73 -0.95 -7.24 5.67
C ASN A 73 -1.39 -5.80 5.53
N LEU A 74 -1.82 -5.43 4.32
CA LEU A 74 -2.46 -4.14 4.08
C LEU A 74 -3.94 -4.24 4.47
N LEU A 75 -4.38 -3.32 5.32
CA LEU A 75 -5.77 -3.19 5.73
C LEU A 75 -6.30 -1.87 5.23
N LEU A 76 -7.54 -1.86 4.77
CA LEU A 76 -8.27 -0.65 4.44
C LEU A 76 -9.62 -0.68 5.15
N PRO A 77 -10.15 0.49 5.58
CA PRO A 77 -11.51 0.58 6.10
C PRO A 77 -12.54 0.13 5.07
N ALA A 78 -13.72 -0.34 5.54
CA ALA A 78 -14.79 -0.80 4.66
C ALA A 78 -15.27 0.29 3.70
N GLU A 79 -15.24 1.55 4.15
CA GLU A 79 -15.60 2.72 3.35
C GLU A 79 -14.68 2.91 2.13
N GLU A 80 -13.41 2.45 2.22
CA GLU A 80 -12.49 2.47 1.08
C GLU A 80 -12.88 1.43 0.03
N TYR A 81 -13.45 0.29 0.43
CA TYR A 81 -14.01 -0.69 -0.52
C TYR A 81 -15.21 -0.10 -1.27
N GLU A 82 -16.13 0.57 -0.58
CA GLU A 82 -17.28 1.23 -1.22
C GLU A 82 -16.85 2.33 -2.20
N ARG A 83 -15.78 3.07 -1.87
CA ARG A 83 -15.20 4.08 -2.78
C ARG A 83 -14.56 3.41 -4.00
N PHE A 84 -13.83 2.32 -3.79
CA PHE A 84 -13.24 1.52 -4.85
C PHE A 84 -14.32 0.97 -5.79
N GLU A 85 -15.37 0.37 -5.25
CA GLU A 85 -16.47 -0.21 -6.02
C GLU A 85 -17.19 0.87 -6.84
N ARG A 86 -17.50 2.02 -6.22
CA ARG A 86 -18.06 3.16 -6.95
C ARG A 86 -17.13 3.62 -8.05
N GLN A 87 -15.82 3.74 -7.83
CA GLN A 87 -14.89 4.13 -8.88
C GLN A 87 -14.85 3.12 -10.03
N LEU A 88 -14.95 1.82 -9.72
CA LEU A 88 -15.00 0.74 -10.69
C LEU A 88 -16.29 0.79 -11.54
N VAL A 89 -17.43 1.10 -10.92
CA VAL A 89 -18.77 1.12 -11.56
C VAL A 89 -19.11 2.48 -12.19
N GLU A 90 -18.89 3.61 -11.53
CA GLU A 90 -19.27 4.94 -12.03
C GLU A 90 -18.39 5.39 -13.19
N SER A 91 -17.09 5.05 -13.16
CA SER A 91 -16.20 5.25 -14.30
C SER A 91 -16.58 4.38 -15.51
N SER A 92 -17.43 3.37 -15.30
CA SER A 92 -17.92 2.50 -16.37
C SER A 92 -19.04 3.12 -17.21
N GLY A 93 -19.49 4.35 -16.91
CA GLY A 93 -20.29 5.17 -17.83
C GLY A 93 -19.59 5.45 -19.18
N LYS A 94 -18.29 5.12 -19.31
CA LYS A 94 -17.54 5.11 -20.57
C LYS A 94 -17.20 3.71 -21.11
N SER A 95 -17.31 2.66 -20.27
CA SER A 95 -17.06 1.21 -20.49
C SER A 95 -16.48 0.60 -19.21
N VAL A 96 -16.77 -0.69 -18.91
CA VAL A 96 -16.12 -1.46 -17.82
C VAL A 96 -14.58 -1.37 -17.88
N LEU A 97 -14.01 -1.29 -19.09
CA LEU A 97 -12.57 -1.10 -19.31
C LEU A 97 -12.07 0.24 -18.75
N GLY A 98 -12.89 1.29 -18.78
CA GLY A 98 -12.56 2.62 -18.28
C GLY A 98 -12.42 2.66 -16.76
N GLY A 99 -13.33 1.99 -16.04
CA GLY A 99 -13.23 1.86 -14.58
C GLY A 99 -12.00 1.07 -14.16
N MET A 100 -11.70 -0.02 -14.86
CA MET A 100 -10.51 -0.83 -14.61
C MET A 100 -9.22 -0.03 -14.82
N SER A 101 -9.12 0.67 -15.96
CA SER A 101 -7.96 1.50 -16.27
C SER A 101 -7.73 2.59 -15.23
N SER A 102 -8.80 3.18 -14.68
CA SER A 102 -8.71 4.16 -13.60
C SER A 102 -8.09 3.56 -12.32
N VAL A 103 -8.60 2.40 -11.89
CA VAL A 103 -8.08 1.67 -10.71
C VAL A 103 -6.63 1.25 -10.92
N TRP A 104 -6.27 0.73 -12.09
CA TRP A 104 -4.89 0.32 -12.37
C TRP A 104 -3.95 1.52 -12.39
N GLY A 105 -4.39 2.63 -13.00
CA GLY A 105 -3.64 3.87 -12.99
C GLY A 105 -3.37 4.39 -11.58
N VAL A 106 -4.27 4.15 -10.62
CA VAL A 106 -4.04 4.46 -9.20
C VAL A 106 -2.90 3.61 -8.64
N MET A 107 -2.95 2.28 -8.81
CA MET A 107 -1.90 1.37 -8.33
C MET A 107 -0.54 1.66 -8.99
N GLU A 108 -0.56 2.04 -10.26
CA GLU A 108 0.63 2.43 -11.01
C GLU A 108 1.25 3.73 -10.51
N ARG A 109 0.50 4.61 -9.86
CA ARG A 109 1.03 5.85 -9.26
C ARG A 109 1.60 5.68 -7.86
N LEU A 110 1.50 4.49 -7.26
CA LEU A 110 2.13 4.22 -5.97
C LEU A 110 3.66 4.26 -6.12
N ARG A 111 4.29 5.18 -5.39
CA ARG A 111 5.71 5.52 -5.50
C ARG A 111 6.30 5.74 -4.11
N VAL A 112 6.80 4.69 -3.46
CA VAL A 112 7.40 4.82 -2.12
C VAL A 112 8.68 5.66 -2.10
N GLN A 113 9.37 5.77 -3.25
CA GLN A 113 10.55 6.61 -3.39
C GLN A 113 10.25 8.12 -3.28
N GLU A 114 9.00 8.53 -3.45
CA GLU A 114 8.57 9.94 -3.31
C GLU A 114 8.20 10.31 -1.87
N ALA A 115 8.30 9.34 -0.94
CA ALA A 115 7.96 9.54 0.45
C ALA A 115 8.91 10.54 1.14
N GLN A 116 8.37 11.34 2.05
CA GLN A 116 9.08 12.45 2.69
C GLN A 116 9.27 12.20 4.19
N ALA A 117 10.38 12.73 4.72
CA ALA A 117 10.63 12.87 6.15
C ALA A 117 10.74 14.36 6.50
N ARG A 118 10.40 14.72 7.75
CA ARG A 118 10.49 16.10 8.23
C ARG A 118 11.95 16.59 8.30
N TYR A 119 12.86 15.70 8.68
CA TYR A 119 14.28 16.00 8.83
C TYR A 119 15.06 15.36 7.68
N GLU A 120 15.95 16.15 7.09
CA GLU A 120 16.76 15.70 5.96
C GLU A 120 17.72 14.56 6.34
N ASP A 121 18.27 14.59 7.56
CA ASP A 121 19.10 13.50 8.10
C ASP A 121 18.36 12.16 8.08
N ASP A 122 17.10 12.15 8.53
CA ASP A 122 16.26 10.94 8.51
C ASP A 122 16.02 10.50 7.07
N ARG A 123 15.78 11.44 6.16
CA ARG A 123 15.56 11.13 4.75
C ARG A 123 16.77 10.40 4.16
N VAL A 124 17.95 10.98 4.33
CA VAL A 124 19.20 10.43 3.81
C VAL A 124 19.50 9.06 4.43
N ASN A 125 19.35 8.92 5.75
CA ASN A 125 19.68 7.68 6.44
C ASN A 125 18.69 6.54 6.10
N ILE A 126 17.39 6.82 6.04
CA ILE A 126 16.38 5.82 5.64
C ILE A 126 16.60 5.37 4.20
N LEU A 127 16.81 6.31 3.27
CA LEU A 127 17.01 5.96 1.86
C LEU A 127 18.32 5.18 1.65
N ARG A 128 19.35 5.43 2.46
CA ARG A 128 20.58 4.63 2.43
C ARG A 128 20.34 3.17 2.87
N ILE A 129 19.39 2.92 3.75
CA ILE A 129 18.99 1.56 4.15
C ILE A 129 18.14 0.91 3.06
N ILE A 130 17.18 1.64 2.49
CA ILE A 130 16.28 1.12 1.46
C ILE A 130 17.04 0.82 0.15
N ALA A 131 17.96 1.72 -0.23
CA ALA A 131 18.70 1.69 -1.47
C ALA A 131 20.21 1.91 -1.21
N PRO A 132 20.90 0.89 -0.66
CA PRO A 132 22.30 1.01 -0.27
C PRO A 132 23.20 1.29 -1.48
N GLY A 133 24.16 2.20 -1.30
CA GLY A 133 25.16 2.54 -2.31
C GLY A 133 24.71 3.56 -3.37
N LEU A 134 23.48 4.09 -3.31
CA LEU A 134 23.04 5.15 -4.20
C LEU A 134 23.45 6.54 -3.71
N SER A 135 23.79 7.41 -4.66
CA SER A 135 23.86 8.86 -4.44
C SER A 135 22.45 9.43 -4.34
N LEU A 136 22.21 10.26 -3.31
CA LEU A 136 20.89 10.81 -3.00
C LEU A 136 20.82 12.30 -3.36
N GLY A 137 21.01 12.62 -4.64
CA GLY A 137 20.81 13.96 -5.18
C GLY A 137 19.48 14.12 -5.91
N ASN A 138 19.37 15.22 -6.65
CA ASN A 138 18.17 15.62 -7.40
C ASN A 138 18.31 15.43 -8.92
N SER A 139 19.41 14.81 -9.38
CA SER A 139 19.55 14.55 -10.82
C SER A 139 18.54 13.49 -11.27
N GLU A 140 18.17 13.53 -12.55
CA GLU A 140 17.25 12.56 -13.15
C GLU A 140 17.79 11.13 -13.04
N GLU A 141 19.12 10.95 -13.19
CA GLU A 141 19.79 9.66 -13.05
C GLU A 141 19.67 9.10 -11.63
N GLU A 142 19.88 9.93 -10.59
CA GLU A 142 19.75 9.52 -9.19
C GLU A 142 18.30 9.18 -8.83
N GLN A 143 17.33 9.97 -9.32
CA GLN A 143 15.91 9.70 -9.12
C GLN A 143 15.47 8.40 -9.80
N GLN A 144 15.96 8.13 -11.01
CA GLN A 144 15.67 6.89 -11.72
C GLN A 144 16.31 5.68 -11.02
N ALA A 145 17.55 5.82 -10.54
CA ALA A 145 18.22 4.77 -9.77
C ALA A 145 17.47 4.46 -8.47
N LEU A 146 17.00 5.49 -7.76
CA LEU A 146 16.19 5.31 -6.54
C LEU A 146 14.85 4.64 -6.84
N ALA A 147 14.16 5.09 -7.90
CA ALA A 147 12.90 4.46 -8.33
C ALA A 147 13.08 2.96 -8.63
N LYS A 148 14.19 2.60 -9.28
CA LYS A 148 14.55 1.20 -9.56
C LYS A 148 14.83 0.41 -8.29
N ALA A 149 15.53 0.99 -7.32
CA ALA A 149 15.80 0.34 -6.04
C ALA A 149 14.52 0.08 -5.22
N CYS A 150 13.52 0.95 -5.36
CA CYS A 150 12.22 0.83 -4.70
C CYS A 150 11.19 -0.03 -5.45
N THR A 151 11.51 -0.58 -6.62
CA THR A 151 10.58 -1.39 -7.42
C THR A 151 9.99 -2.55 -6.63
N THR A 152 10.81 -3.32 -5.92
CA THR A 152 10.34 -4.44 -5.09
C THR A 152 9.31 -4.01 -4.06
N HIS A 153 9.54 -2.87 -3.37
CA HIS A 153 8.60 -2.34 -2.39
C HIS A 153 7.27 -1.94 -3.03
N ASN A 154 7.34 -1.21 -4.14
CA ASN A 154 6.14 -0.81 -4.90
C ASN A 154 5.34 -2.03 -5.36
N ASP A 155 6.00 -3.07 -5.85
CA ASP A 155 5.33 -4.26 -6.37
C ASP A 155 4.68 -5.11 -5.27
N VAL A 156 5.33 -5.25 -4.11
CA VAL A 156 4.72 -5.90 -2.95
C VAL A 156 3.48 -5.14 -2.49
N ILE A 157 3.56 -3.82 -2.37
CA ILE A 157 2.41 -3.00 -1.93
C ILE A 157 1.26 -3.08 -2.92
N LYS A 158 1.53 -3.00 -4.23
CA LYS A 158 0.51 -3.16 -5.27
C LYS A 158 -0.16 -4.52 -5.17
N LYS A 159 0.63 -5.58 -5.01
CA LYS A 159 0.13 -6.94 -4.89
C LYS A 159 -0.78 -7.11 -3.67
N GLU A 160 -0.35 -6.64 -2.51
CA GLU A 160 -1.15 -6.70 -1.29
C GLU A 160 -2.46 -5.92 -1.43
N LEU A 161 -2.43 -4.75 -2.08
CA LEU A 161 -3.63 -3.95 -2.34
C LEU A 161 -4.59 -4.67 -3.31
N GLN A 162 -4.06 -5.31 -4.36
CA GLN A 162 -4.85 -6.13 -5.28
C GLN A 162 -5.48 -7.33 -4.56
N ASP A 163 -4.71 -8.06 -3.76
CA ASP A 163 -5.21 -9.22 -3.02
C ASP A 163 -6.27 -8.79 -1.99
N TRP A 164 -6.14 -7.61 -1.36
CA TRP A 164 -7.17 -7.04 -0.50
C TRP A 164 -8.48 -6.77 -1.26
N PHE A 165 -8.43 -6.09 -2.41
CA PHE A 165 -9.64 -5.84 -3.22
C PHE A 165 -10.32 -7.13 -3.70
N VAL A 166 -9.53 -8.13 -4.07
CA VAL A 166 -10.04 -9.46 -4.43
C VAL A 166 -10.75 -10.09 -3.24
N SER A 167 -10.13 -10.10 -2.06
CA SER A 167 -10.72 -10.67 -0.84
C SER A 167 -12.05 -10.00 -0.49
N GLN A 168 -12.08 -8.66 -0.48
CA GLN A 168 -13.29 -7.90 -0.16
C GLN A 168 -14.39 -8.08 -1.21
N SER A 169 -14.03 -8.21 -2.49
CA SER A 169 -15.02 -8.50 -3.53
C SER A 169 -15.67 -9.86 -3.35
N MET A 170 -14.90 -10.89 -2.99
CA MET A 170 -15.47 -12.21 -2.70
C MET A 170 -16.31 -12.22 -1.44
N GLU A 171 -15.93 -11.45 -0.43
CA GLU A 171 -16.70 -11.32 0.80
C GLU A 171 -18.03 -10.62 0.56
N SER A 172 -18.04 -9.52 -0.21
CA SER A 172 -19.25 -8.81 -0.60
C SER A 172 -20.25 -9.72 -1.34
N LEU A 173 -19.75 -10.54 -2.28
CA LEU A 173 -20.56 -11.49 -3.04
C LEU A 173 -21.23 -12.56 -2.16
N LYS A 174 -20.50 -13.10 -1.17
CA LYS A 174 -21.04 -14.11 -0.25
C LYS A 174 -22.19 -13.58 0.60
N HIS A 175 -22.16 -12.30 0.96
CA HIS A 175 -23.16 -11.68 1.80
C HIS A 175 -24.36 -11.12 1.01
N GLY A 176 -24.38 -11.27 -0.33
CA GLY A 176 -25.48 -10.81 -1.17
C GLY A 176 -25.69 -9.30 -1.11
N CYS A 177 -24.62 -8.54 -0.88
CA CYS A 177 -24.71 -7.11 -0.58
C CYS A 177 -24.98 -6.30 -1.86
N GLY A 178 -26.23 -6.24 -2.33
CA GLY A 178 -26.77 -5.18 -3.21
C GLY A 178 -26.03 -4.85 -4.52
N GLN A 179 -25.06 -5.66 -4.94
CA GLN A 179 -24.20 -5.33 -6.09
C GLN A 179 -25.00 -5.44 -7.38
N SER A 180 -24.93 -4.41 -8.22
CA SER A 180 -25.54 -4.45 -9.55
C SER A 180 -24.86 -5.50 -10.43
N SER A 181 -25.56 -6.00 -11.46
CA SER A 181 -24.96 -6.88 -12.49
C SER A 181 -23.70 -6.25 -13.12
N GLN A 182 -23.65 -4.92 -13.20
CA GLN A 182 -22.52 -4.15 -13.68
C GLN A 182 -21.29 -4.23 -12.75
N ALA A 183 -21.50 -4.17 -11.43
CA ALA A 183 -20.44 -4.36 -10.44
C ALA A 183 -19.84 -5.76 -10.52
N HIS A 184 -20.68 -6.79 -10.65
CA HIS A 184 -20.23 -8.17 -10.82
C HIS A 184 -19.39 -8.34 -12.09
N CYS A 185 -19.83 -7.81 -13.23
CA CYS A 185 -19.07 -7.86 -14.48
C CYS A 185 -17.71 -7.16 -14.35
N ALA A 186 -17.66 -6.00 -13.66
CA ALA A 186 -16.41 -5.28 -13.46
C ALA A 186 -15.44 -6.02 -12.53
N ILE A 187 -15.94 -6.59 -11.44
CA ILE A 187 -15.16 -7.44 -10.52
C ILE A 187 -14.67 -8.70 -11.23
N ALA A 188 -15.51 -9.37 -12.02
CA ALA A 188 -15.09 -10.54 -12.79
C ALA A 188 -13.98 -10.19 -13.78
N TYR A 189 -14.10 -9.07 -14.50
CA TYR A 189 -13.07 -8.59 -15.40
C TYR A 189 -11.76 -8.27 -14.66
N MET A 190 -11.85 -7.73 -13.45
CA MET A 190 -10.70 -7.49 -12.56
C MET A 190 -9.95 -8.79 -12.29
N LEU A 191 -10.69 -9.81 -11.87
CA LEU A 191 -10.17 -11.11 -11.51
C LEU A 191 -9.51 -11.80 -12.71
N VAL A 192 -10.06 -11.65 -13.92
CA VAL A 192 -9.42 -12.12 -15.15
C VAL A 192 -8.05 -11.46 -15.38
N ASN A 193 -7.95 -10.13 -15.20
CA ASN A 193 -6.68 -9.42 -15.36
C ASN A 193 -5.63 -9.82 -14.31
N LEU A 194 -6.09 -10.22 -13.12
CA LEU A 194 -5.24 -10.77 -12.06
C LEU A 194 -4.98 -12.28 -12.21
N SER A 195 -5.40 -12.89 -13.33
CA SER A 195 -5.28 -14.33 -13.58
C SER A 195 -5.99 -15.22 -12.53
N LYS A 196 -7.02 -14.69 -11.87
CA LYS A 196 -7.88 -15.37 -10.87
C LYS A 196 -9.14 -15.93 -11.56
N TYR A 197 -8.97 -16.74 -12.60
CA TYR A 197 -10.04 -17.15 -13.51
C TYR A 197 -11.19 -17.91 -12.81
N ASP A 198 -10.88 -18.82 -11.90
CA ASP A 198 -11.90 -19.59 -11.17
C ASP A 198 -12.82 -18.68 -10.35
N MET A 199 -12.23 -17.65 -9.73
CA MET A 199 -12.97 -16.65 -8.96
C MET A 199 -13.82 -15.80 -9.89
N ALA A 200 -13.27 -15.37 -11.04
CA ALA A 200 -14.02 -14.60 -12.04
C ALA A 200 -15.27 -15.34 -12.53
N LEU A 201 -15.14 -16.66 -12.80
CA LEU A 201 -16.26 -17.50 -13.21
C LEU A 201 -17.34 -17.60 -12.13
N GLN A 202 -16.96 -17.70 -10.85
CA GLN A 202 -17.90 -17.70 -9.72
C GLN A 202 -18.68 -16.38 -9.62
N VAL A 203 -18.02 -15.25 -9.88
CA VAL A 203 -18.68 -13.93 -9.88
C VAL A 203 -19.71 -13.84 -11.02
N LEU A 204 -19.33 -14.28 -12.23
CA LEU A 204 -20.22 -14.23 -13.40
C LEU A 204 -21.43 -15.16 -13.28
N SER A 205 -21.26 -16.36 -12.72
CA SER A 205 -22.38 -17.29 -12.50
C SER A 205 -23.37 -16.75 -11.47
N SER A 206 -22.87 -16.08 -10.43
CA SER A 206 -23.71 -15.39 -9.43
C SER A 206 -24.50 -14.26 -10.08
N ALA A 207 -23.87 -13.49 -10.97
CA ALA A 207 -24.53 -12.39 -11.69
C ALA A 207 -25.62 -12.85 -12.66
N ALA A 208 -25.47 -14.02 -13.29
CA ALA A 208 -26.47 -14.60 -14.19
C ALA A 208 -27.72 -15.11 -13.45
N SER A 209 -27.65 -15.24 -12.13
CA SER A 209 -28.75 -15.70 -11.27
C SER A 209 -29.56 -14.55 -10.66
N LEU A 210 -29.15 -13.30 -10.87
CA LEU A 210 -29.82 -12.06 -10.45
C LEU A 210 -30.75 -11.54 -11.56
#